data_AF-A0A7M4A086-F1
#
_entry.id   AF-A0A7M4A086-F1
#
_cell.length_a   1.000
_cell.length_b   1.000
_cell.length_c   1.000
_cell.angle_alpha   90.00
_cell.angle_beta   90.00
_cell.angle_gamma   90.00
#
_symmetry.space_group_name_H-M   'P 1'
#
loop_
_entity.id
_entity.type
_entity.pdbx_description
1 polymer ?
#
loop_
_entity_poly.entity_id
_entity_poly.type
_entity_poly.pdbx_seq_one_letter_code
_entity_poly.pdbx_strand_id
1 'polypeptide(L)'
;GIPPMLERRRRRAIENQLPTFLEALSDSVGAGRGLQEAMMEQSESNDGLLASLLSETLKEAHASSFEASLSAFAAKTRSSQIQRVMMLIETAIQQDSS
;
A
#
# COMPACT_ATOMS: atom_id res chain seq x y z
N GLY A 1 -9.13 9.24 20.75
CA GLY A 1 -9.36 8.76 19.38
C GLY A 1 -9.36 9.94 18.42
N ILE A 2 -9.07 9.70 17.13
CA ILE A 2 -9.10 10.76 16.10
C ILE A 2 -10.56 11.22 15.91
N PRO A 3 -10.86 12.53 15.93
CA PRO A 3 -12.20 13.04 15.65
C PRO A 3 -12.78 12.50 14.32
N PRO A 4 -14.06 12.10 14.26
CA PRO A 4 -14.64 11.45 13.07
C PRO A 4 -14.47 12.25 11.77
N MET A 5 -14.56 13.57 11.84
CA MET A 5 -14.37 14.45 10.67
C MET A 5 -12.92 14.45 10.17
N LEU A 6 -11.95 14.46 11.09
CA LEU A 6 -10.53 14.39 10.74
C LEU A 6 -10.17 13.04 10.13
N GLU A 7 -10.70 11.95 10.71
CA GLU A 7 -10.50 10.61 10.18
C GLU A 7 -11.12 10.44 8.79
N ARG A 8 -12.31 11.01 8.55
CA ARG A 8 -12.94 11.01 7.22
C ARG A 8 -12.10 11.76 6.19
N ARG A 9 -11.53 12.92 6.56
CA ARG A 9 -10.66 13.71 5.67
C ARG A 9 -9.37 12.96 5.36
N ARG A 10 -8.73 12.38 6.39
CA ARG A 10 -7.53 11.56 6.25
C ARG A 10 -7.76 10.38 5.29
N ARG A 11 -8.82 9.60 5.52
CA ARG A 11 -9.18 8.46 4.66
C ARG A 11 -9.42 8.88 3.21
N ARG A 12 -10.14 9.98 2.97
CA ARG A 12 -10.34 10.49 1.59
C ARG A 12 -9.04 10.88 0.91
N ALA A 13 -8.10 11.51 1.63
CA ALA A 13 -6.80 11.85 1.07
C ALA A 13 -6.02 10.61 0.65
N ILE A 14 -6.05 9.55 1.47
CA ILE A 14 -5.46 8.23 1.16
C ILE A 14 -6.14 7.61 -0.08
N GLU A 15 -7.47 7.54 -0.09
CA GLU A 15 -8.24 6.93 -1.19
C GLU A 15 -8.03 7.67 -2.52
N ASN A 16 -7.90 8.99 -2.50
CA ASN A 16 -7.64 9.78 -3.69
C ASN A 16 -6.24 9.57 -4.28
N GLN A 17 -5.29 9.03 -3.51
CA GLN A 17 -3.94 8.70 -3.99
C GLN A 17 -3.86 7.29 -4.58
N LEU A 18 -4.85 6.44 -4.31
CA LEU A 18 -4.84 5.05 -4.76
C LEU A 18 -4.76 4.90 -6.30
N PRO A 19 -5.48 5.66 -7.14
CA PRO A 19 -5.40 5.50 -8.59
C PRO A 19 -3.99 5.72 -9.14
N THR A 20 -3.34 6.83 -8.77
CA THR A 20 -1.97 7.15 -9.20
C THR A 20 -0.96 6.13 -8.67
N PHE A 21 -1.14 5.66 -7.43
CA PHE A 21 -0.30 4.61 -6.87
C PHE A 21 -0.41 3.31 -7.69
N LEU A 22 -1.62 2.90 -8.07
CA LEU A 22 -1.85 1.70 -8.87
C LEU A 22 -1.35 1.83 -10.31
N GLU A 23 -1.47 3.01 -10.91
CA GLU A 23 -0.90 3.31 -12.23
C GLU A 23 0.62 3.13 -12.20
N ALA A 24 1.29 3.74 -11.23
CA ALA A 24 2.75 3.64 -11.10
C ALA A 24 3.23 2.21 -10.78
N LEU A 25 2.46 1.44 -9.99
CA LEU A 25 2.72 0.02 -9.79
C LEU A 25 2.53 -0.79 -11.07
N SER A 26 1.45 -0.54 -11.82
CA SER A 26 1.17 -1.21 -13.08
C SER A 26 2.27 -0.96 -14.10
N ASP A 27 2.78 0.27 -14.21
CA ASP A 27 3.88 0.62 -15.10
C ASP A 27 5.17 -0.10 -14.69
N SER A 28 5.47 -0.13 -13.38
CA SER A 28 6.67 -0.77 -12.86
C SER A 28 6.67 -2.29 -13.07
N VAL A 29 5.55 -2.95 -12.75
CA VAL A 29 5.37 -4.40 -12.97
C VAL A 29 5.33 -4.71 -14.46
N GLY A 30 4.67 -3.89 -15.28
CA GLY A 30 4.64 -4.02 -16.74
C GLY A 30 6.02 -3.88 -17.38
N ALA A 31 6.93 -3.13 -16.76
CA ALA A 31 8.33 -3.03 -17.15
C ALA A 31 9.20 -4.22 -16.68
N GLY A 32 8.59 -5.23 -16.03
CA GLY A 32 9.26 -6.44 -15.55
C GLY A 32 9.90 -6.33 -14.17
N ARG A 33 9.64 -5.26 -13.41
CA ARG A 33 10.11 -5.17 -12.01
C ARG A 33 9.25 -6.02 -11.09
N GLY A 34 9.86 -6.55 -10.04
CA GLY A 34 9.14 -7.28 -9.01
C GLY A 34 8.16 -6.38 -8.26
N LEU A 35 6.98 -6.88 -7.92
CA LEU A 35 5.96 -6.09 -7.23
C LEU A 35 6.44 -5.53 -5.89
N GLN A 36 7.20 -6.30 -5.12
CA GLN A 36 7.78 -5.83 -3.86
C GLN A 36 8.74 -4.66 -4.07
N GLU A 37 9.58 -4.72 -5.11
CA GLU A 37 10.52 -3.67 -5.48
C GLU A 37 9.76 -2.41 -5.94
N ALA A 38 8.74 -2.58 -6.78
CA ALA A 38 7.88 -1.50 -7.24
C ALA A 38 7.18 -0.79 -6.06
N MET A 39 6.66 -1.54 -5.10
CA MET A 39 6.02 -0.96 -3.91
C MET A 39 7.00 -0.24 -3.00
N MET A 40 8.22 -0.75 -2.85
CA MET A 40 9.27 -0.06 -2.08
C MET A 40 9.62 1.28 -2.73
N GLU A 41 9.89 1.28 -4.04
CA GLU A 41 10.18 2.51 -4.80
C GLU A 41 9.02 3.53 -4.70
N GLN A 42 7.77 3.08 -4.84
CA GLN A 42 6.61 3.96 -4.68
C GLN A 42 6.47 4.53 -3.26
N SER A 43 6.93 3.80 -2.25
CA SER A 43 6.93 4.28 -0.87
C SER A 43 7.99 5.36 -0.61
N GLU A 44 9.06 5.40 -1.41
CA GLU A 44 10.18 6.34 -1.25
C GLU A 44 10.11 7.53 -2.20
N SER A 45 9.49 7.37 -3.37
CA SER A 45 9.43 8.39 -4.44
C SER A 45 8.22 9.33 -4.34
N ASN A 46 7.30 9.07 -3.41
CA ASN A 46 6.04 9.82 -3.29
C ASN A 46 5.85 10.39 -1.88
N ASP A 47 5.61 11.70 -1.79
CA ASP A 47 5.41 12.42 -0.52
C ASP A 47 3.95 12.35 0.00
N GLY A 48 3.11 11.54 -0.64
CA GLY A 48 1.71 11.36 -0.28
C GLY A 48 1.51 10.58 1.03
N LEU A 49 0.37 10.81 1.68
CA LEU A 49 0.02 10.09 2.91
C LEU A 49 -0.05 8.56 2.70
N LEU A 50 -0.53 8.11 1.55
CA LEU A 50 -0.55 6.68 1.21
C LEU A 50 0.88 6.11 1.15
N ALA A 51 1.80 6.80 0.48
CA ALA A 51 3.20 6.39 0.35
C ALA A 51 3.96 6.46 1.68
N SER A 52 3.74 7.52 2.48
CA SER A 52 4.28 7.64 3.84
C SER A 52 3.84 6.46 4.71
N LEU A 53 2.55 6.10 4.69
CA LEU A 53 2.04 4.97 5.47
C LEU A 53 2.67 3.65 5.02
N LEU A 54 2.84 3.45 3.71
CA LEU A 54 3.50 2.27 3.16
C LEU A 54 4.97 2.22 3.62
N SER A 55 5.70 3.32 3.47
CA SER A 55 7.12 3.43 3.87
C SER A 55 7.30 3.13 5.36
N GLU A 56 6.45 3.71 6.21
CA GLU A 56 6.45 3.46 7.65
C GLU A 56 6.26 1.97 7.94
N THR A 57 5.26 1.34 7.34
CA THR A 57 4.99 -0.10 7.59
C THR A 57 6.09 -1.01 7.06
N LEU A 58 6.71 -0.68 5.93
CA LEU A 58 7.85 -1.45 5.41
C LEU A 58 9.11 -1.29 6.28
N LYS A 59 9.29 -0.13 6.92
CA LYS A 59 10.41 0.13 7.84
C LYS A 59 10.20 -0.49 9.22
N GLU A 60 8.97 -0.47 9.73
CA GLU A 60 8.59 -1.06 11.03
C GLU A 60 8.68 -2.60 11.01
N ALA A 61 8.65 -3.20 9.81
CA ALA A 61 8.62 -4.63 9.57
C ALA A 61 9.94 -5.39 9.85
N HIS A 62 10.78 -4.92 10.78
CA HIS A 62 12.15 -5.39 11.08
C HIS A 62 12.45 -6.91 10.99
N ALA A 63 11.46 -7.79 11.11
CA ALA A 63 11.56 -9.24 10.87
C ALA A 63 10.30 -9.89 10.24
N SER A 64 9.34 -9.10 9.75
CA SER A 64 8.07 -9.61 9.21
C SER A 64 8.10 -9.72 7.68
N SER A 65 7.30 -10.64 7.13
CA SER A 65 7.23 -10.83 5.68
C SER A 65 6.65 -9.60 4.97
N PHE A 66 6.82 -9.54 3.65
CA PHE A 66 6.26 -8.47 2.84
C PHE A 66 4.72 -8.43 2.94
N GLU A 67 4.06 -9.59 2.91
CA GLU A 67 2.61 -9.73 3.08
C GLU A 67 2.15 -9.25 4.45
N ALA A 68 2.91 -9.55 5.51
CA ALA A 68 2.60 -9.03 6.84
C ALA A 68 2.66 -7.49 6.88
N SER A 69 3.60 -6.91 6.14
CA SER A 69 3.75 -5.46 6.00
C SER A 69 2.59 -4.86 5.19
N LEU A 70 2.14 -5.52 4.12
CA LEU A 70 0.97 -5.12 3.33
C LEU A 70 -0.32 -5.17 4.14
N SER A 71 -0.49 -6.22 4.95
CA SER A 71 -1.63 -6.35 5.86
C SER A 71 -1.64 -5.23 6.91
N ALA A 72 -0.49 -4.93 7.50
CA ALA A 72 -0.33 -3.83 8.46
C ALA A 72 -0.61 -2.47 7.80
N PHE A 73 -0.09 -2.25 6.59
CA PHE A 73 -0.34 -1.06 5.78
C PHE A 73 -1.84 -0.87 5.52
N ALA A 74 -2.50 -1.91 5.02
CA ALA A 74 -3.95 -1.92 4.76
C ALA A 74 -4.75 -1.57 6.01
N ALA A 75 -4.38 -2.11 7.17
CA ALA A 75 -5.00 -1.78 8.45
C ALA A 75 -4.75 -0.31 8.86
N LYS A 76 -3.52 0.20 8.72
CA LYS A 76 -3.12 1.57 9.10
C LYS A 76 -3.84 2.64 8.26
N THR A 77 -4.23 2.31 7.02
CA THR A 77 -5.03 3.22 6.18
C THR A 77 -6.44 3.48 6.72
N ARG A 78 -7.02 2.52 7.45
CA ARG A 78 -8.43 2.53 7.88
C ARG A 78 -9.42 2.76 6.71
N SER A 79 -9.07 2.29 5.51
CA SER A 79 -9.92 2.33 4.32
C SER A 79 -10.24 0.92 3.84
N SER A 80 -11.53 0.62 3.68
CA SER A 80 -11.97 -0.64 3.11
C SER A 80 -11.63 -0.77 1.62
N GLN A 81 -11.42 0.34 0.92
CA GLN A 81 -10.99 0.33 -0.49
C GLN A 81 -9.54 -0.14 -0.58
N ILE A 82 -8.64 0.46 0.19
CA ILE A 82 -7.23 0.05 0.24
C ILE A 82 -7.09 -1.41 0.70
N GLN A 83 -7.84 -1.81 1.74
CA GLN A 83 -7.82 -3.19 2.24
C GLN A 83 -8.20 -4.22 1.17
N ARG A 84 -9.21 -3.94 0.35
CA ARG A 84 -9.59 -4.83 -0.75
C ARG A 84 -8.51 -4.92 -1.80
N VAL A 85 -7.89 -3.80 -2.18
CA VAL A 85 -6.81 -3.80 -3.17
C VAL A 85 -5.61 -4.58 -2.67
N MET A 86 -5.18 -4.38 -1.41
CA MET A 86 -4.06 -5.13 -0.85
C MET A 86 -4.36 -6.63 -0.77
N MET A 87 -5.59 -7.02 -0.39
CA MET A 87 -6.00 -8.42 -0.41
C MET A 87 -5.94 -9.04 -1.83
N LEU A 88 -6.38 -8.30 -2.86
CA LEU A 88 -6.28 -8.78 -4.24
C LEU A 88 -4.83 -8.98 -4.67
N ILE A 89 -3.95 -8.04 -4.30
CA ILE A 89 -2.51 -8.12 -4.56
C ILE A 89 -1.89 -9.32 -3.84
N GLU A 90 -2.14 -9.48 -2.54
CA GLU A 90 -1.66 -10.61 -1.74
C GLU A 90 -2.12 -11.96 -2.34
N THR A 91 -3.39 -12.03 -2.76
CA THR A 91 -3.94 -13.23 -3.40
C THR A 91 -3.24 -13.53 -4.73
N ALA A 92 -2.98 -12.52 -5.55
CA ALA A 92 -2.26 -12.70 -6.81
C ALA A 92 -0.83 -13.21 -6.58
N ILE A 93 -0.09 -12.64 -5.61
CA ILE A 93 1.26 -13.10 -5.25
C ILE A 93 1.25 -14.57 -4.80
N GLN A 94 0.26 -14.96 -3.99
CA GLN A 94 0.12 -16.33 -3.50
C GLN A 94 -0.21 -17.32 -4.64
N GLN A 95 -0.97 -16.87 -5.64
CA GLN A 95 -1.31 -17.70 -6.81
C GLN A 95 -0.12 -17.88 -7.75
N ASP A 96 0.69 -16.83 -7.99
CA ASP A 96 1.87 -16.91 -8.85
C ASP A 96 3.01 -17.77 -8.27
N SER A 97 3.01 -18.01 -6.96
CA SER A 97 4.00 -18.86 -6.27
C SER A 97 3.61 -20.34 -6.18
N SER A 98 2.45 -20.73 -6.75
CA SER A 98 1.91 -22.10 -6.76
C SER A 98 2.08 -22.79 -8.12
#